data_AF-D8S3Z7-F1
#
_entry.id   AF-D8S3Z7-F1
#
_cell.length_a   1.000
_cell.length_b   1.000
_cell.length_c   1.000
_cell.angle_alpha   90.00
_cell.angle_beta   90.00
_cell.angle_gamma   90.00
#
_symmetry.space_group_name_H-M   'P 1'
#
loop_
_entity.id
_entity.type
_entity.pdbx_description
1 polymer ?
#
loop_
_entity_poly.entity_id
_entity_poly.type
_entity_poly.pdbx_seq_one_letter_code
_entity_poly.pdbx_strand_id
1 'polypeptide(L)'
;MHLLGTYNCWNEFQKKNSTQAFIFADRETDAEAIVLAFRGTEAFNAYDWCTDLDFSWYELPQLGRVHLGFLEALGLGDRNRMQSFQSDETKLLAYDHISAELITILRNHRNAKLYITGHSLGGALATLFTAMLFYNREEHRIFYNTEDDVARRLAALYTFGQPRVGDESFASFMDASLNKPTMRYFRVVYNNDVVARVPFDNSLFGFKHFGNCCYFTHNYTLQVLYFETLLSV
;
A
#
# COMPACT_ATOMS: atom_id res chain seq x y z
N MET A 1 -2.21 -10.86 -20.07
CA MET A 1 -1.36 -10.32 -18.99
C MET A 1 -0.04 -11.08 -19.00
N HIS A 2 1.06 -10.34 -19.09
CA HIS A 2 2.44 -10.82 -19.11
C HIS A 2 3.09 -10.52 -17.76
N LEU A 3 3.73 -11.50 -17.15
CA LEU A 3 4.48 -11.31 -15.91
C LEU A 3 5.84 -10.68 -16.25
N LEU A 4 6.09 -9.48 -15.71
CA LEU A 4 7.35 -8.74 -15.92
C LEU A 4 8.36 -8.99 -14.80
N GLY A 5 7.90 -9.25 -13.57
CA GLY A 5 8.79 -9.45 -12.43
C GLY A 5 8.11 -10.09 -11.23
N THR A 6 8.88 -10.90 -10.51
CA THR A 6 8.50 -11.48 -9.21
C THR A 6 9.55 -11.07 -8.19
N TYR A 7 9.13 -10.46 -7.09
CA TYR A 7 10.03 -9.92 -6.08
C TYR A 7 9.77 -10.62 -4.75
N ASN A 8 10.84 -11.00 -4.06
CA ASN A 8 10.79 -11.53 -2.71
C ASN A 8 11.81 -10.76 -1.86
N CYS A 9 11.31 -9.70 -1.23
CA CYS A 9 12.11 -8.69 -0.56
C CYS A 9 12.21 -8.94 0.94
N TRP A 10 13.28 -8.40 1.52
CA TRP A 10 13.52 -8.48 2.96
C TRP A 10 12.44 -7.73 3.73
N ASN A 11 11.91 -8.41 4.75
CA ASN A 11 10.94 -7.87 5.68
C ASN A 11 11.59 -7.72 7.05
N GLU A 12 11.78 -6.47 7.51
CA GLU A 12 12.51 -6.21 8.75
C GLU A 12 11.71 -6.60 10.00
N PHE A 13 10.38 -6.70 9.91
CA PHE A 13 9.52 -7.20 10.99
C PHE A 13 9.70 -8.70 11.18
N GLN A 14 9.68 -9.47 10.08
CA GLN A 14 9.79 -10.93 10.14
C GLN A 14 11.23 -11.46 10.08
N LYS A 15 12.22 -10.58 9.85
CA LYS A 15 13.65 -10.90 9.68
C LYS A 15 13.90 -12.00 8.62
N LYS A 16 13.16 -11.95 7.51
CA LYS A 16 13.31 -12.88 6.38
C LYS A 16 12.81 -12.25 5.08
N ASN A 17 13.14 -12.87 3.94
CA ASN A 17 12.55 -12.50 2.64
C ASN A 17 11.13 -13.03 2.54
N SER A 18 10.15 -12.17 2.79
CA SER A 18 8.73 -12.52 2.79
C SER A 18 7.80 -11.45 2.23
N THR A 19 8.29 -10.23 1.99
CA THR A 19 7.50 -9.22 1.29
C THR A 19 7.52 -9.54 -0.19
N GLN A 20 6.39 -10.03 -0.71
CA GLN A 20 6.30 -10.48 -2.10
C GLN A 20 5.47 -9.51 -2.94
N ALA A 21 5.98 -9.22 -4.13
CA ALA A 21 5.30 -8.39 -5.11
C ALA A 21 5.46 -8.95 -6.53
N PHE A 22 4.51 -8.63 -7.39
CA PHE A 22 4.45 -9.07 -8.77
C PHE A 22 4.12 -7.89 -9.66
N ILE A 23 4.83 -7.74 -10.78
CA ILE A 23 4.48 -6.73 -11.79
C ILE A 23 4.04 -7.43 -13.07
N PHE A 24 2.88 -7.03 -13.57
CA PHE A 24 2.30 -7.52 -14.82
C PHE A 24 2.08 -6.38 -15.81
N ALA A 25 2.09 -6.71 -17.10
CA ALA A 25 1.64 -5.83 -18.18
C ALA A 25 0.45 -6.45 -18.90
N ASP A 26 -0.46 -5.64 -19.43
CA ASP A 26 -1.54 -6.13 -20.28
C ASP A 26 -1.01 -6.69 -21.61
N ARG A 27 0.07 -6.09 -22.15
CA ARG A 27 0.77 -6.49 -23.39
C ARG A 27 2.29 -6.53 -23.18
N GLU A 28 2.99 -7.31 -24.00
CA GLU A 28 4.45 -7.45 -23.93
C GLU A 28 5.21 -6.20 -24.38
N THR A 29 4.71 -5.50 -25.39
CA THR A 29 5.25 -4.24 -25.90
C THR A 29 4.18 -3.16 -25.84
N ASP A 30 4.58 -1.90 -25.57
CA ASP A 30 3.68 -0.74 -25.51
C ASP A 30 2.38 -0.98 -24.72
N ALA A 31 2.52 -1.60 -23.54
CA ALA A 31 1.41 -1.86 -22.64
C ALA A 31 0.62 -0.58 -22.32
N GLU A 32 -0.69 -0.74 -22.13
CA GLU A 32 -1.59 0.32 -21.67
C GLU A 32 -1.78 0.26 -20.16
N ALA A 33 -1.55 -0.90 -19.55
CA ALA A 33 -1.69 -1.11 -18.11
C ALA A 33 -0.50 -1.90 -17.55
N ILE A 34 0.11 -1.35 -16.50
CA ILE A 34 1.04 -2.04 -15.62
C ILE A 34 0.34 -2.26 -14.28
N VAL A 35 0.39 -3.49 -13.77
CA VAL A 35 -0.23 -3.85 -12.49
C VAL A 35 0.86 -4.29 -11.52
N LEU A 36 1.01 -3.56 -10.41
CA LEU A 36 1.79 -3.98 -9.25
C LEU A 36 0.87 -4.63 -8.22
N ALA A 37 1.11 -5.91 -7.91
CA ALA A 37 0.33 -6.66 -6.93
C ALA A 37 1.22 -7.07 -5.74
N PHE A 38 0.84 -6.68 -4.52
CA PHE A 38 1.47 -7.15 -3.29
C PHE A 38 0.76 -8.39 -2.75
N ARG A 39 1.53 -9.41 -2.39
CA ARG A 39 1.00 -10.62 -1.76
C ARG A 39 0.61 -10.33 -0.32
N GLY A 40 -0.57 -10.79 0.09
CA GLY A 40 -0.92 -10.90 1.50
C GLY A 40 -0.38 -12.17 2.16
N THR A 41 -0.59 -12.29 3.46
CA THR A 41 -0.42 -13.53 4.20
C THR A 41 -1.53 -14.53 3.83
N GLU A 42 -1.28 -15.80 4.08
CA GLU A 42 -2.32 -16.83 3.99
C GLU A 42 -3.42 -16.56 5.02
N ALA A 43 -4.67 -16.91 4.72
CA ALA A 43 -5.82 -16.50 5.53
C ALA A 43 -5.72 -16.88 7.03
N PHE A 44 -5.20 -18.07 7.35
CA PHE A 44 -4.98 -18.50 8.73
C PHE A 44 -3.93 -17.63 9.43
N ASN A 45 -2.78 -17.44 8.78
CA ASN A 45 -1.72 -16.55 9.26
C ASN A 45 -2.13 -15.08 9.28
N ALA A 46 -3.09 -14.66 8.44
CA ALA A 46 -3.63 -13.31 8.46
C ALA A 46 -4.47 -13.08 9.72
N TYR A 47 -5.23 -14.07 10.16
CA TYR A 47 -5.95 -14.01 11.43
C TYR A 47 -4.97 -13.89 12.61
N ASP A 48 -3.96 -14.75 12.64
CA ASP A 48 -2.92 -14.72 13.67
C ASP A 48 -2.15 -13.39 13.64
N TRP A 49 -1.80 -12.91 12.44
CA TRP A 49 -1.16 -11.61 12.25
C TRP A 49 -2.06 -10.46 12.74
N CYS A 50 -3.38 -10.53 12.51
CA CYS A 50 -4.35 -9.54 12.99
C CYS A 50 -4.52 -9.56 14.51
N THR A 51 -4.37 -10.71 15.16
CA THR A 51 -4.42 -10.81 16.63
C THR A 51 -3.10 -10.42 17.28
N ASP A 52 -1.98 -10.70 16.61
CA ASP A 52 -0.62 -10.37 17.05
C ASP A 52 -0.18 -8.95 16.63
N LEU A 53 -1.11 -8.17 16.06
CA LEU A 53 -0.88 -6.84 15.54
C LEU A 53 -0.16 -5.96 16.57
N ASP A 54 1.13 -5.73 16.33
CA ASP A 54 1.93 -4.75 17.03
C ASP A 54 1.46 -3.36 16.65
N PHE A 55 0.60 -2.76 17.48
CA PHE A 55 0.05 -1.41 17.30
C PHE A 55 1.09 -0.28 17.42
N SER A 56 2.39 -0.58 17.27
CA SER A 56 3.46 0.42 17.20
C SER A 56 3.39 1.20 15.91
N TRP A 57 3.50 2.53 16.02
CA TRP A 57 3.44 3.44 14.87
C TRP A 57 4.73 4.21 14.72
N TYR A 58 4.94 4.74 13.53
CA TYR A 58 5.95 5.73 13.25
C TYR A 58 5.30 6.97 12.66
N GLU A 59 5.68 8.13 13.18
CA GLU A 59 5.20 9.41 12.67
C GLU A 59 6.11 9.90 11.55
N LEU A 60 5.55 10.05 10.36
CA LEU A 60 6.20 10.70 9.23
C LEU A 60 5.68 12.14 9.18
N PRO A 61 6.57 13.16 9.22
CA PRO A 61 6.16 14.56 9.14
C PRO A 61 5.24 14.78 7.93
N GLN A 62 4.16 15.55 8.09
CA GLN A 62 3.16 15.87 7.05
C GLN A 62 2.32 14.70 6.53
N LEU A 63 2.82 13.46 6.59
CA LEU A 63 2.07 12.25 6.22
C LEU A 63 1.21 11.73 7.39
N GLY A 64 1.65 11.91 8.63
CA GLY A 64 0.97 11.38 9.82
C GLY A 64 1.58 10.07 10.32
N ARG A 65 0.84 9.37 11.17
CA ARG A 65 1.32 8.13 11.80
C ARG A 65 0.89 6.92 10.98
N VAL A 66 1.82 6.00 10.76
CA VAL A 66 1.61 4.76 10.01
C VAL A 66 2.05 3.54 10.83
N HIS A 67 1.44 2.40 10.56
CA HIS A 67 1.76 1.15 11.23
C HIS A 67 3.23 0.73 10.98
N LEU A 68 4.01 0.58 12.04
CA LEU A 68 5.45 0.32 11.96
C LEU A 68 5.77 -0.99 11.23
N GLY A 69 5.02 -2.07 11.51
CA GLY A 69 5.19 -3.35 10.83
C GLY A 69 5.03 -3.27 9.29
N PHE A 70 4.18 -2.37 8.77
CA PHE A 70 4.04 -2.19 7.32
C PHE A 70 5.22 -1.41 6.74
N LEU A 71 5.73 -0.40 7.45
CA LEU A 71 6.96 0.31 7.06
C LEU A 71 8.15 -0.65 7.01
N GLU A 72 8.31 -1.47 8.05
CA GLU A 72 9.37 -2.48 8.15
C GLU A 72 9.25 -3.54 7.04
N ALA A 73 8.02 -3.95 6.70
CA ALA A 73 7.76 -4.87 5.60
C ALA A 73 8.10 -4.28 4.22
N LEU A 74 7.93 -2.97 4.03
CA LEU A 74 8.35 -2.28 2.82
C LEU A 74 9.85 -1.94 2.79
N GLY A 75 10.58 -2.20 3.89
CA GLY A 75 11.99 -1.85 4.01
C GLY A 75 12.23 -0.35 4.21
N LEU A 76 11.23 0.38 4.71
CA LEU A 76 11.28 1.84 4.92
C LEU A 76 11.77 2.24 6.31
N GLY A 77 12.19 1.29 7.14
CA GLY A 77 12.71 1.55 8.48
C GLY A 77 12.86 0.27 9.30
N ASP A 78 13.48 0.42 10.48
CA ASP A 78 13.64 -0.61 11.52
C ASP A 78 13.31 0.03 12.87
N ARG A 79 12.47 -0.62 13.68
CA ARG A 79 12.19 -0.24 15.07
C ARG A 79 13.42 -0.01 15.94
N ASN A 80 14.55 -0.64 15.62
CA ASN A 80 15.80 -0.51 16.38
C ASN A 80 16.77 0.55 15.84
N ARG A 81 16.54 1.09 14.64
CA ARG A 81 17.45 2.02 13.94
C ARG A 81 16.75 3.24 13.36
N MET A 82 15.72 3.74 14.05
CA MET A 82 14.88 4.86 13.59
C MET A 82 15.62 6.19 13.31
N GLN A 83 16.91 6.30 13.64
CA GLN A 83 17.75 7.49 13.37
C GLN A 83 18.75 7.33 12.22
N SER A 84 18.94 6.12 11.68
CA SER A 84 19.72 5.93 10.47
C SER A 84 18.95 5.02 9.53
N PHE A 85 18.41 5.60 8.47
CA PHE A 85 18.02 4.87 7.24
C PHE A 85 19.26 4.29 6.54
N GLN A 86 20.23 3.75 7.30
CA GLN A 86 21.33 2.97 6.78
C GLN A 86 20.76 1.61 6.39
N SER A 87 20.32 1.54 5.15
CA SER A 87 20.03 0.27 4.48
C SER A 87 21.27 -0.61 4.59
N ASP A 88 21.09 -1.81 5.14
CA ASP A 88 22.06 -2.88 4.91
C ASP A 88 22.07 -3.15 3.40
N GLU A 89 23.14 -2.76 2.71
CA GLU A 89 23.26 -2.85 1.26
C GLU A 89 23.12 -4.29 0.74
N THR A 90 23.20 -5.29 1.62
CA THR A 90 22.99 -6.70 1.26
C THR A 90 21.52 -7.11 1.19
N LYS A 91 20.61 -6.29 1.74
CA LYS A 91 19.17 -6.58 1.81
C LYS A 91 18.43 -5.95 0.65
N LEU A 92 17.62 -6.76 -0.04
CA LEU A 92 16.72 -6.27 -1.07
C LEU A 92 15.47 -5.65 -0.42
N LEU A 93 15.45 -4.33 -0.26
CA LEU A 93 14.33 -3.60 0.34
C LEU A 93 13.21 -3.40 -0.67
N ALA A 94 11.96 -3.66 -0.26
CA ALA A 94 10.83 -3.74 -1.18
C ALA A 94 10.53 -2.39 -1.85
N TYR A 95 10.47 -1.31 -1.08
CA TYR A 95 10.12 0.01 -1.61
C TYR A 95 11.11 0.49 -2.67
N ASP A 96 12.40 0.49 -2.34
CA ASP A 96 13.46 0.99 -3.22
C ASP A 96 13.55 0.16 -4.49
N HIS A 97 13.59 -1.17 -4.35
CA HIS A 97 13.73 -2.08 -5.48
C HIS A 97 12.53 -2.01 -6.42
N ILE A 98 11.30 -2.10 -5.89
CA ILE A 98 10.08 -2.05 -6.70
C ILE A 98 9.92 -0.68 -7.37
N SER A 99 10.29 0.41 -6.70
CA SER A 99 10.25 1.75 -7.30
C SER A 99 11.22 1.88 -8.47
N ALA A 100 12.45 1.37 -8.34
CA ALA A 100 13.44 1.35 -9.42
C ALA A 100 12.98 0.52 -10.63
N GLU A 101 12.39 -0.64 -10.38
CA GLU A 101 11.82 -1.51 -11.40
C GLU A 101 10.65 -0.85 -12.13
N LEU A 102 9.73 -0.21 -11.40
CA LEU A 102 8.62 0.52 -11.98
C LEU A 102 9.08 1.66 -12.88
N ILE A 103 10.13 2.40 -12.52
CA ILE A 103 10.69 3.46 -13.39
C ILE A 103 11.15 2.86 -14.71
N THR A 104 11.91 1.77 -14.66
CA THR A 104 12.41 1.07 -15.86
C THR A 104 11.25 0.57 -16.73
N ILE A 105 10.27 -0.09 -16.13
CA ILE A 105 9.10 -0.62 -16.85
C ILE A 105 8.25 0.50 -17.47
N LEU A 106 7.99 1.58 -16.74
CA LEU A 106 7.14 2.69 -17.21
C LEU A 106 7.84 3.55 -18.28
N ARG A 107 9.17 3.57 -18.33
CA ARG A 107 9.96 4.14 -19.43
C ARG A 107 9.82 3.31 -20.72
N ASN A 108 9.80 1.98 -20.59
CA ASN A 108 9.63 1.06 -21.72
C ASN A 108 8.19 1.02 -22.22
N HIS A 109 7.21 1.32 -21.36
CA HIS A 109 5.80 1.39 -21.72
C HIS A 109 5.28 2.82 -21.49
N ARG A 110 5.70 3.79 -22.31
CA ARG A 110 5.49 5.23 -22.08
C ARG A 110 4.03 5.66 -21.91
N ASN A 111 3.09 4.93 -22.51
CA ASN A 111 1.66 5.24 -22.43
C ASN A 111 0.92 4.51 -21.30
N ALA A 112 1.56 3.54 -20.66
CA ALA A 112 0.92 2.71 -19.66
C ALA A 112 0.43 3.50 -18.45
N LYS A 113 -0.67 3.05 -17.86
CA LYS A 113 -1.09 3.48 -16.53
C LYS A 113 -0.75 2.42 -15.50
N LEU A 114 -0.31 2.88 -14.33
CA LEU A 114 0.00 2.01 -13.20
C LEU A 114 -1.27 1.77 -12.39
N TYR A 115 -1.53 0.50 -12.10
CA TYR A 115 -2.54 0.03 -11.17
C TYR A 115 -1.81 -0.68 -10.03
N ILE A 116 -2.14 -0.35 -8.79
CA ILE A 116 -1.55 -0.99 -7.62
C ILE A 116 -2.66 -1.78 -6.92
N THR A 117 -2.34 -3.00 -6.49
CA THR A 117 -3.31 -3.86 -5.82
C THR A 117 -2.71 -4.74 -4.74
N GLY A 118 -3.58 -5.23 -3.85
CA GLY A 118 -3.22 -6.20 -2.83
C GLY A 118 -4.44 -6.66 -2.02
N HIS A 119 -4.31 -7.86 -1.46
CA HIS A 119 -5.32 -8.45 -0.57
C HIS A 119 -4.77 -8.60 0.86
N SER A 120 -5.60 -8.39 1.88
CA SER A 120 -5.24 -8.50 3.30
C SER A 120 -4.01 -7.64 3.62
N LEU A 121 -2.95 -8.21 4.21
CA LEU A 121 -1.65 -7.56 4.41
C LEU A 121 -1.12 -6.90 3.13
N GLY A 122 -1.27 -7.55 1.97
CA GLY A 122 -0.84 -7.01 0.69
C GLY A 122 -1.60 -5.73 0.33
N GLY A 123 -2.86 -5.60 0.74
CA GLY A 123 -3.64 -4.36 0.58
C GLY A 123 -3.05 -3.22 1.40
N ALA A 124 -2.64 -3.48 2.64
CA ALA A 124 -1.95 -2.47 3.46
C ALA A 124 -0.59 -2.05 2.88
N LEU A 125 0.19 -3.02 2.39
CA LEU A 125 1.48 -2.73 1.73
C LEU A 125 1.28 -1.93 0.43
N ALA A 126 0.28 -2.28 -0.38
CA ALA A 126 -0.10 -1.53 -1.58
C ALA A 126 -0.47 -0.08 -1.25
N THR A 127 -1.25 0.13 -0.20
CA THR A 127 -1.64 1.46 0.29
C THR A 127 -0.44 2.27 0.79
N LEU A 128 0.41 1.69 1.64
CA LEU A 128 1.57 2.40 2.18
C LEU A 128 2.61 2.69 1.08
N PHE A 129 2.86 1.74 0.17
CA PHE A 129 3.71 1.96 -0.99
C PHE A 129 3.21 3.15 -1.82
N THR A 130 1.90 3.19 -2.09
CA THR A 130 1.27 4.31 -2.81
C THR A 130 1.44 5.63 -2.07
N ALA A 131 1.22 5.66 -0.76
CA ALA A 131 1.41 6.86 0.06
C ALA A 131 2.84 7.40 -0.06
N MET A 132 3.83 6.50 0.00
CA MET A 132 5.24 6.86 -0.07
C MET A 132 5.65 7.40 -1.45
N LEU A 133 5.03 6.93 -2.54
CA LEU A 133 5.23 7.52 -3.87
C LEU A 133 4.81 8.99 -3.90
N PHE A 134 3.69 9.36 -3.28
CA PHE A 134 3.24 10.75 -3.20
C PHE A 134 4.06 11.57 -2.21
N TYR A 135 4.36 11.01 -1.03
CA TYR A 135 5.12 11.68 0.01
C TYR A 135 6.54 12.05 -0.47
N ASN A 136 7.25 11.11 -1.09
CA ASN A 136 8.60 11.35 -1.61
C ASN A 136 8.62 12.37 -2.77
N ARG A 137 7.50 12.50 -3.50
CA ARG A 137 7.32 13.49 -4.57
C ARG A 137 7.13 14.89 -4.02
N GLU A 138 6.32 15.06 -2.97
CA GLU A 138 6.06 16.38 -2.34
C GLU A 138 7.30 16.92 -1.61
N GLU A 139 8.05 16.05 -0.94
CA GLU A 139 9.24 16.43 -0.18
C GLU A 139 10.49 16.68 -1.05
N HIS A 140 10.40 16.57 -2.38
CA HIS A 140 11.53 16.62 -3.31
C HIS A 140 12.70 15.68 -2.96
N ARG A 141 12.45 14.66 -2.12
CA ARG A 141 13.45 13.74 -1.59
C ARG A 141 14.06 12.84 -2.66
N ILE A 142 13.34 12.68 -3.77
CA ILE A 142 13.85 12.01 -4.97
C ILE A 142 13.69 12.96 -6.15
N PHE A 143 14.82 13.37 -6.74
CA PHE A 143 14.86 14.15 -7.98
C PHE A 143 14.49 13.25 -9.17
N TYR A 144 13.20 12.94 -9.33
CA TYR A 144 12.71 12.41 -10.58
C TYR A 144 12.61 13.54 -11.61
N ASN A 145 13.11 13.31 -12.82
CA ASN A 145 12.60 14.08 -13.96
C ASN A 145 11.11 13.71 -14.17
N THR A 146 10.36 14.53 -14.88
CA THR A 146 8.91 14.34 -15.07
C THR A 146 8.55 12.97 -15.67
N GLU A 147 9.44 12.33 -16.43
CA GLU A 147 9.23 11.02 -17.04
C GLU A 147 9.35 9.85 -16.04
N ASP A 148 10.11 10.05 -14.96
CA ASP A 148 10.36 9.04 -13.92
C ASP A 148 9.38 9.12 -12.75
N ASP A 149 8.45 10.08 -12.77
CA ASP A 149 7.45 10.28 -11.74
C ASP A 149 6.38 9.16 -11.80
N VAL A 150 6.66 8.07 -11.08
CA VAL A 150 5.79 6.89 -10.95
C VAL A 150 4.40 7.30 -10.44
N ALA A 151 4.31 8.24 -9.48
CA ALA A 151 3.05 8.69 -8.91
C ALA A 151 2.14 9.36 -9.94
N ARG A 152 2.70 10.08 -10.94
CA ARG A 152 1.93 10.64 -12.07
C ARG A 152 1.35 9.59 -12.99
N ARG A 153 1.94 8.39 -13.05
CA ARG A 153 1.46 7.28 -13.90
C ARG A 153 0.37 6.46 -13.22
N LEU A 154 0.11 6.66 -11.92
CA LEU A 154 -0.93 5.96 -11.17
C LEU A 154 -2.34 6.28 -11.66
N ALA A 155 -3.02 5.27 -12.20
CA ALA A 155 -4.44 5.32 -12.54
C ALA A 155 -5.32 4.99 -11.34
N ALA A 156 -5.04 3.89 -10.63
CA ALA A 156 -5.83 3.51 -9.47
C ALA A 156 -5.10 2.59 -8.48
N LEU A 157 -5.54 2.63 -7.23
CA LEU A 157 -5.21 1.70 -6.15
C LEU A 157 -6.47 0.90 -5.79
N TYR A 158 -6.40 -0.41 -5.95
CA TYR A 158 -7.48 -1.35 -5.57
C TYR A 158 -7.01 -2.21 -4.41
N THR A 159 -7.75 -2.27 -3.32
CA THR A 159 -7.38 -3.12 -2.19
C THR A 159 -8.54 -3.99 -1.76
N PHE A 160 -8.24 -5.17 -1.24
CA PHE A 160 -9.24 -6.17 -0.88
C PHE A 160 -9.00 -6.64 0.55
N GLY A 161 -9.97 -6.49 1.44
CA GLY A 161 -9.82 -6.87 2.85
C GLY A 161 -8.66 -6.16 3.55
N GLN A 162 -8.36 -4.93 3.14
CA GLN A 162 -7.23 -4.15 3.66
C GLN A 162 -7.46 -3.76 5.13
N PRO A 163 -6.51 -4.03 6.04
CA PRO A 163 -6.52 -3.48 7.40
C PRO A 163 -6.18 -1.97 7.39
N ARG A 164 -6.49 -1.27 8.48
CA ARG A 164 -6.13 0.15 8.62
C ARG A 164 -4.60 0.32 8.62
N VAL A 165 -4.13 1.37 7.95
CA VAL A 165 -2.70 1.58 7.66
C VAL A 165 -2.08 2.71 8.48
N GLY A 166 -2.85 3.76 8.75
CA GLY A 166 -2.38 4.92 9.49
C GLY A 166 -3.51 5.67 10.19
N ASP A 167 -3.17 6.81 10.74
CA ASP A 167 -4.07 7.66 11.51
C ASP A 167 -4.90 8.62 10.63
N GLU A 168 -5.61 9.55 11.27
CA GLU A 168 -6.45 10.53 10.58
C GLU A 168 -5.65 11.47 9.67
N SER A 169 -4.42 11.82 10.05
CA SER A 169 -3.52 12.61 9.20
C SER A 169 -3.12 11.81 7.95
N PHE A 170 -2.78 10.54 8.10
CA PHE A 170 -2.51 9.64 6.97
C PHE A 170 -3.74 9.47 6.06
N ALA A 171 -4.92 9.30 6.64
CA ALA A 171 -6.17 9.22 5.91
C ALA A 171 -6.43 10.48 5.07
N SER A 172 -6.24 11.65 5.68
CA SER A 172 -6.41 12.96 5.03
C SER A 172 -5.40 13.18 3.90
N PHE A 173 -4.14 12.78 4.12
CA PHE A 173 -3.09 12.82 3.09
C PHE A 173 -3.50 11.98 1.88
N MET A 174 -3.89 10.72 2.10
CA MET A 174 -4.25 9.81 1.02
C MET A 174 -5.50 10.27 0.25
N ASP A 175 -6.50 10.80 0.94
CA ASP A 175 -7.68 11.37 0.28
C ASP A 175 -7.33 12.59 -0.59
N ALA A 176 -6.41 13.44 -0.13
CA ALA A 176 -5.91 14.56 -0.93
C ALA A 176 -5.11 14.08 -2.16
N SER A 177 -4.29 13.03 -2.02
CA SER A 177 -3.45 12.51 -3.11
C SER A 177 -4.23 11.69 -4.16
N LEU A 178 -5.23 10.91 -3.74
CA LEU A 178 -5.89 9.91 -4.61
C LEU A 178 -7.33 10.24 -5.01
N ASN A 179 -8.06 11.00 -4.20
CA ASN A 179 -9.51 11.12 -4.35
C ASN A 179 -9.98 12.49 -4.86
N LYS A 180 -9.05 13.34 -5.32
CA LYS A 180 -9.33 14.64 -5.93
C LYS A 180 -8.50 14.85 -7.22
N PRO A 181 -9.07 15.42 -8.30
CA PRO A 181 -10.50 15.68 -8.54
C PRO A 181 -11.28 14.41 -8.91
N THR A 182 -10.59 13.34 -9.31
CA THR A 182 -11.18 12.04 -9.64
C THR A 182 -10.80 11.01 -8.60
N MET A 183 -11.74 10.12 -8.29
CA MET A 183 -11.46 9.01 -7.38
C MET A 183 -10.58 7.96 -8.04
N ARG A 184 -9.44 7.67 -7.41
CA ARG A 184 -8.48 6.64 -7.84
C ARG A 184 -8.27 5.54 -6.81
N TYR A 185 -8.86 5.65 -5.62
CA TYR A 185 -8.73 4.63 -4.58
C TYR A 185 -10.03 3.86 -4.38
N PHE A 186 -9.95 2.53 -4.42
CA PHE A 186 -11.10 1.65 -4.22
C PHE A 186 -10.75 0.57 -3.20
N ARG A 187 -11.34 0.68 -1.99
CA ARG A 187 -11.21 -0.34 -0.95
C ARG A 187 -12.40 -1.27 -0.99
N VAL A 188 -12.17 -2.54 -1.30
CA VAL A 188 -13.20 -3.58 -1.39
C VAL A 188 -13.21 -4.41 -0.12
N VAL A 189 -14.38 -4.55 0.50
CA VAL A 189 -14.56 -5.33 1.73
C VAL A 189 -15.73 -6.29 1.56
N TYR A 190 -15.55 -7.55 1.95
CA TYR A 190 -16.60 -8.56 1.89
C TYR A 190 -17.17 -8.87 3.28
N ASN A 191 -18.45 -8.63 3.46
CA ASN A 191 -19.28 -9.10 4.58
C ASN A 191 -18.64 -8.85 5.97
N ASN A 192 -18.31 -9.93 6.69
CA ASN A 192 -17.75 -9.90 8.05
C ASN A 192 -16.23 -10.07 8.06
N ASP A 193 -15.55 -9.67 6.99
CA ASP A 193 -14.09 -9.68 6.95
C ASP A 193 -13.51 -8.90 8.14
N VAL A 194 -12.86 -9.64 9.03
CA VAL A 194 -12.28 -9.13 10.27
C VAL A 194 -10.97 -8.39 10.01
N VAL A 195 -10.26 -8.74 8.94
CA VAL A 195 -8.97 -8.12 8.59
C VAL A 195 -9.20 -6.65 8.25
N ALA A 196 -10.27 -6.35 7.52
CA ALA A 196 -10.65 -4.97 7.19
C ALA A 196 -10.98 -4.10 8.42
N ARG A 197 -11.25 -4.71 9.58
CA ARG A 197 -11.68 -4.03 10.80
C ARG A 197 -10.56 -3.81 11.79
N VAL A 198 -9.36 -4.32 11.51
CA VAL A 198 -8.19 -4.13 12.36
C VAL A 198 -7.15 -3.23 11.70
N PRO A 199 -6.27 -2.58 12.48
CA PRO A 199 -6.42 -2.26 13.90
C PRO A 199 -7.75 -1.58 14.24
N PHE A 200 -8.29 -1.81 15.44
CA PHE A 200 -9.60 -1.27 15.84
C PHE A 200 -9.61 0.26 15.86
N ASP A 201 -10.70 0.87 15.38
CA ASP A 201 -10.93 2.32 15.51
C ASP A 201 -11.56 2.61 16.88
N ASN A 202 -10.74 2.58 17.93
CA ASN A 202 -11.11 3.07 19.25
C ASN A 202 -10.14 4.17 19.68
N SER A 203 -10.50 4.92 20.73
CA SER A 203 -9.71 6.03 21.26
C SER A 203 -8.30 5.65 21.72
N LEU A 204 -8.01 4.35 21.87
CA LEU A 204 -6.70 3.85 22.27
C LEU A 204 -5.75 3.67 21.09
N PHE A 205 -6.27 3.25 19.93
CA PHE A 205 -5.44 3.03 18.74
C PHE A 205 -5.52 4.20 17.78
N GLY A 206 -6.69 4.69 17.37
CA GLY A 206 -6.81 5.90 16.52
C GLY A 206 -6.49 5.71 15.04
N PHE A 207 -6.36 4.47 14.56
CA PHE A 207 -6.21 4.17 13.13
C PHE A 207 -7.49 4.51 12.38
N LYS A 208 -7.37 5.08 11.17
CA LYS A 208 -8.51 5.46 10.33
C LYS A 208 -8.42 4.82 8.95
N HIS A 209 -9.58 4.44 8.42
CA HIS A 209 -9.74 4.22 6.97
C HIS A 209 -9.91 5.56 6.27
N PHE A 210 -9.71 5.58 4.96
CA PHE A 210 -9.93 6.74 4.10
C PHE A 210 -10.67 6.34 2.83
N GLY A 211 -11.14 7.33 2.06
CA GLY A 211 -11.86 7.13 0.81
C GLY A 211 -13.16 6.31 0.94
N ASN A 212 -13.68 5.92 -0.22
CA ASN A 212 -14.91 5.13 -0.29
C ASN A 212 -14.62 3.64 -0.12
N CYS A 213 -15.52 2.93 0.57
CA CYS A 213 -15.50 1.48 0.70
C CYS A 213 -16.56 0.86 -0.21
N CYS A 214 -16.12 0.01 -1.14
CA CYS A 214 -16.96 -0.88 -1.92
C CYS A 214 -17.27 -2.12 -1.07
N TYR A 215 -18.35 -2.06 -0.29
CA TYR A 215 -18.78 -3.12 0.59
C TYR A 215 -19.67 -4.13 -0.14
N PHE A 216 -19.32 -5.40 -0.10
CA PHE A 216 -20.15 -6.49 -0.61
C PHE A 216 -20.81 -7.23 0.55
N THR A 217 -22.14 -7.26 0.56
CA THR A 217 -22.93 -8.05 1.51
C THR A 217 -22.72 -9.56 1.32
N HIS A 218 -23.22 -10.38 2.25
CA HIS A 218 -23.15 -11.85 2.13
C HIS A 218 -23.75 -12.40 0.82
N ASN A 219 -24.71 -11.68 0.21
CA ASN A 219 -25.32 -12.02 -1.09
C ASN A 219 -24.65 -11.31 -2.28
N TYR A 220 -23.42 -10.83 -2.14
CA TYR A 220 -22.65 -10.14 -3.19
C TYR A 220 -23.31 -8.86 -3.75
N THR A 221 -24.22 -8.24 -2.98
CA THR A 221 -24.75 -6.92 -3.34
C THR A 221 -23.76 -5.83 -2.93
N LEU A 222 -23.38 -4.98 -3.87
CA LEU A 222 -22.47 -3.84 -3.66
C LEU A 222 -23.21 -2.68 -2.98
N GLN A 223 -22.58 -2.13 -1.94
CA GLN A 223 -22.93 -0.89 -1.28
C GLN A 223 -21.68 -0.01 -1.20
N VAL A 224 -21.81 1.27 -1.53
CA VAL A 224 -20.70 2.22 -1.37
C VAL A 224 -20.87 2.91 -0.02
N LEU A 225 -19.95 2.63 0.90
CA LEU A 225 -19.91 3.27 2.21
C LEU A 225 -18.95 4.47 2.14
N TYR A 226 -19.48 5.65 2.45
CA TYR A 226 -18.74 6.90 2.50
C TYR A 226 -18.08 7.09 3.87
N PHE A 227 -17.04 7.91 3.93
CA PHE A 227 -16.18 8.12 5.10
C PHE A 227 -16.94 8.27 6.45
N GLU A 228 -18.06 8.98 6.47
CA GLU A 228 -18.89 9.22 7.67
C GLU A 228 -19.57 7.95 8.24
N THR A 229 -19.65 6.86 7.46
CA THR A 229 -20.27 5.59 7.85
C THR A 229 -19.26 4.47 8.18
N LEU A 230 -17.96 4.73 8.05
CA LEU A 230 -16.87 3.74 8.20
C LEU A 230 -16.55 3.34 9.65
N LEU A 231 -17.22 3.94 10.64
CA LEU A 231 -16.98 3.63 12.06
C LEU A 231 -17.43 2.19 12.45
N SER A 232 -18.15 1.49 11.57
CA SER A 232 -18.74 0.17 11.84
C SER A 232 -18.25 -0.97 10.93
N VAL A 233 -17.37 -0.69 9.95
CA VAL A 233 -16.89 -1.65 8.93
C VAL A 233 -15.39 -1.52 8.68
#